data_AF-A0A248TES8-F1
#
_entry.id   AF-A0A248TES8-F1
#
_cell.length_a   1.000
_cell.length_b   1.000
_cell.length_c   1.000
_cell.angle_alpha   90.00
_cell.angle_beta   90.00
_cell.angle_gamma   90.00
#
_symmetry.space_group_name_H-M   'P 1'
#
loop_
_entity.id
_entity.type
_entity.pdbx_description
1 polymer ?
#
loop_
_entity_poly.entity_id
_entity_poly.type
_entity_poly.pdbx_seq_one_letter_code
_entity_poly.pdbx_strand_id
1 'polypeptide(L)'
;MFGTVPYYVNIMKSTIMMNSYSAESYSLRKVLDQYKEDIRTLSVEEEKIQIYLRNAERAYSIVRHDVIGWEENDCEHGGEVYTRVRGNHSF
;
A
#
# COMPACT_ATOMS: atom_id res chain seq x y z
N MET A 1 -17.24 0.18 -3.59
CA MET A 1 -17.82 -1.01 -4.24
C MET A 1 -16.98 -2.22 -3.90
N PHE A 2 -17.60 -3.30 -3.42
CA PHE A 2 -16.90 -4.54 -3.04
C PHE A 2 -16.08 -5.10 -4.21
N GLY A 3 -14.92 -5.71 -3.92
CA GLY A 3 -14.09 -6.40 -4.92
C GLY A 3 -13.29 -5.49 -5.86
N THR A 4 -13.36 -4.16 -5.70
CA THR A 4 -12.60 -3.19 -6.49
C THR A 4 -11.23 -2.89 -5.88
N VAL A 5 -10.28 -2.39 -6.67
CA VAL A 5 -8.96 -1.97 -6.17
C VAL A 5 -9.05 -0.96 -5.03
N PRO A 6 -9.85 0.14 -5.11
CA PRO A 6 -9.97 1.11 -4.01
C PRO A 6 -10.52 0.50 -2.72
N TYR A 7 -11.43 -0.49 -2.84
CA TYR A 7 -11.97 -1.20 -1.69
C TYR A 7 -10.86 -1.95 -0.93
N TYR A 8 -10.03 -2.72 -1.65
CA TYR A 8 -8.93 -3.45 -1.04
C TYR A 8 -7.82 -2.53 -0.52
N VAL A 9 -7.52 -1.42 -1.21
CA VAL A 9 -6.56 -0.41 -0.74
C VAL A 9 -6.99 0.16 0.62
N ASN A 10 -8.25 0.58 0.73
CA ASN A 10 -8.76 1.16 1.98
C ASN A 10 -8.68 0.18 3.13
N ILE A 11 -9.13 -1.07 2.92
CA ILE A 11 -9.13 -2.09 3.95
C ILE A 11 -7.70 -2.43 4.38
N MET A 12 -6.77 -2.66 3.44
CA MET A 12 -5.38 -2.97 3.78
C MET A 12 -4.72 -1.83 4.57
N LYS A 13 -4.94 -0.57 4.19
CA LYS A 13 -4.47 0.59 4.96
C LYS A 13 -5.06 0.60 6.37
N SER A 14 -6.36 0.39 6.50
CA SER A 14 -7.04 0.30 7.81
C SER A 14 -6.46 -0.80 8.69
N THR A 15 -6.24 -2.00 8.15
CA THR A 15 -5.67 -3.12 8.90
C THR A 15 -4.24 -2.81 9.39
N ILE A 16 -3.39 -2.22 8.53
CA ILE A 16 -2.04 -1.84 8.92
C ILE A 16 -2.04 -0.72 9.97
N MET A 17 -2.91 0.30 9.84
CA MET A 17 -3.04 1.34 10.86
C MET A 17 -3.46 0.75 12.22
N MET A 18 -4.38 -0.23 12.23
CA MET A 18 -4.81 -0.89 13.46
C MET A 18 -3.73 -1.73 14.14
N ASN A 19 -2.69 -2.19 13.42
CA ASN A 19 -1.56 -2.90 14.04
C ASN A 19 -0.89 -2.07 15.14
N SER A 20 -0.86 -0.74 15.01
CA SER A 20 -0.28 0.14 16.04
C SER A 20 -1.05 0.11 17.38
N TYR A 21 -2.29 -0.40 17.36
CA TYR A 21 -3.17 -0.52 18.52
C TYR A 21 -3.45 -1.98 18.92
N SER A 22 -2.92 -2.95 18.17
CA SER A 22 -3.17 -4.39 18.35
C SER A 22 -1.99 -5.07 19.05
N ALA A 23 -2.28 -6.08 19.88
CA ALA A 23 -1.26 -6.93 20.50
C ALA A 23 -0.51 -7.79 19.46
N GLU A 24 -1.13 -8.04 18.30
CA GLU A 24 -0.53 -8.74 17.16
C GLU A 24 -0.41 -7.79 15.97
N SER A 25 0.80 -7.67 15.42
CA SER A 25 1.05 -6.94 14.18
C SER A 25 1.00 -7.88 12.98
N TYR A 26 0.16 -7.56 12.01
CA TYR A 26 0.05 -8.30 10.75
C TYR A 26 0.89 -7.64 9.67
N SER A 27 1.83 -8.36 9.05
CA SER A 27 2.51 -7.84 7.87
C SER A 27 1.51 -7.63 6.73
N LEU A 28 1.75 -6.62 5.89
CA LEU A 28 0.90 -6.35 4.72
C LEU A 28 0.74 -7.58 3.82
N ARG A 29 1.78 -8.43 3.76
CA ARG A 29 1.74 -9.70 3.04
C ARG A 29 0.74 -10.69 3.66
N LYS A 30 0.78 -10.87 4.98
CA LYS A 30 -0.16 -11.74 5.70
C LYS A 30 -1.61 -11.28 5.53
N VAL A 31 -1.82 -9.95 5.50
CA VAL A 31 -3.13 -9.35 5.21
C VAL A 31 -3.61 -9.71 3.80
N LEU A 32 -2.74 -9.59 2.78
CA LEU A 32 -3.09 -10.02 1.41
C LEU A 32 -3.42 -11.52 1.35
N ASP A 33 -2.60 -12.37 1.96
CA ASP A 33 -2.79 -13.83 1.91
C ASP A 33 -4.12 -14.23 2.55
N GLN A 34 -4.51 -13.61 3.68
CA GLN A 34 -5.83 -13.82 4.29
C GLN A 34 -6.97 -13.42 3.33
N TYR A 35 -6.88 -12.25 2.70
CA TYR A 35 -7.93 -11.83 1.75
C TYR A 35 -8.02 -12.75 0.53
N LYS A 36 -6.91 -13.33 0.07
CA LYS A 36 -6.95 -14.30 -1.03
C LYS A 36 -7.71 -15.57 -0.63
N GLU A 37 -7.53 -16.06 0.59
CA GLU A 37 -8.31 -17.18 1.11
C GLU A 37 -9.79 -16.80 1.20
N ASP A 38 -10.12 -15.65 1.78
CA ASP A 38 -11.50 -15.17 1.90
C ASP A 38 -12.18 -15.06 0.52
N ILE A 39 -11.48 -14.49 -0.47
CA ILE A 39 -11.97 -14.34 -1.85
C ILE A 39 -12.25 -15.72 -2.48
N ARG A 40 -11.40 -16.72 -2.25
CA ARG A 40 -11.58 -18.08 -2.78
C ARG A 40 -12.79 -18.81 -2.18
N THR A 41 -13.23 -18.42 -0.99
CA THR A 41 -14.43 -19.00 -0.35
C THR A 41 -15.75 -18.35 -0.79
N LEU A 42 -15.70 -17.30 -1.62
CA LEU A 42 -16.90 -16.61 -2.07
C LEU A 42 -17.75 -17.51 -2.98
N SER A 43 -19.07 -17.52 -2.73
CA SER A 43 -20.04 -18.20 -3.60
C SER A 43 -20.41 -17.32 -4.80
N VAL A 44 -19.44 -17.06 -5.68
CA VAL A 44 -19.60 -16.29 -6.92
C VAL A 44 -18.95 -17.02 -8.09
N GLU A 45 -19.19 -16.56 -9.30
CA GLU A 45 -18.55 -17.11 -10.51
C GLU A 45 -17.02 -17.05 -10.42
N GLU A 46 -16.35 -18.11 -10.88
CA GLU A 46 -14.89 -18.22 -10.87
C GLU A 46 -14.21 -17.02 -11.55
N GLU A 47 -14.79 -16.51 -12.65
CA GLU A 47 -14.27 -15.32 -13.32
C GLU A 47 -14.23 -14.09 -12.39
N LYS A 48 -15.25 -13.92 -11.53
CA LYS A 48 -15.28 -12.84 -10.53
C LYS A 48 -14.26 -13.07 -9.43
N ILE A 49 -14.06 -14.32 -8.99
CA ILE A 49 -13.01 -14.67 -8.03
C ILE A 49 -11.64 -14.24 -8.58
N GLN A 50 -11.33 -14.56 -9.84
CA GLN A 50 -10.06 -14.17 -10.47
C GLN A 50 -9.89 -12.64 -10.58
N ILE A 51 -10.97 -11.91 -10.90
CA ILE A 51 -10.97 -10.44 -10.91
C ILE A 51 -10.67 -9.89 -9.51
N TYR A 52 -11.32 -10.42 -8.48
CA TYR A 52 -11.11 -9.98 -7.09
C TYR A 52 -9.69 -10.28 -6.62
N LEU A 53 -9.14 -11.45 -6.93
CA LEU A 53 -7.75 -11.80 -6.62
C LEU A 53 -6.77 -10.82 -7.28
N ARG A 54 -6.95 -10.54 -8.58
CA ARG A 54 -6.11 -9.57 -9.30
C ARG A 54 -6.22 -8.16 -8.71
N ASN A 55 -7.43 -7.74 -8.33
CA ASN A 55 -7.66 -6.43 -7.73
C ASN A 55 -7.01 -6.33 -6.34
N ALA A 56 -7.06 -7.40 -5.54
CA ALA A 56 -6.40 -7.47 -4.24
C ALA A 56 -4.87 -7.42 -4.38
N GLU A 57 -4.28 -8.12 -5.35
CA GLU A 57 -2.84 -8.04 -5.63
C GLU A 57 -2.42 -6.63 -6.08
N ARG A 58 -3.22 -5.99 -6.94
CA ARG A 58 -2.96 -4.62 -7.37
C ARG A 58 -3.03 -3.62 -6.20
N ALA A 59 -4.02 -3.80 -5.32
CA ALA A 59 -4.12 -3.01 -4.10
C ALA A 59 -2.92 -3.21 -3.17
N TYR A 60 -2.43 -4.44 -3.01
CA TYR A 60 -1.22 -4.72 -2.25
C TYR A 60 -0.01 -3.96 -2.80
N SER A 61 0.21 -3.97 -4.11
CA SER A 61 1.32 -3.23 -4.72
C SER A 61 1.21 -1.72 -4.47
N ILE A 62 0.00 -1.16 -4.56
CA ILE A 62 -0.26 0.26 -4.25
C ILE A 62 0.05 0.56 -2.78
N VAL A 63 -0.51 -0.22 -1.86
CA VAL A 63 -0.31 0.02 -0.41
C VAL A 63 1.14 -0.20 -0.01
N ARG A 64 1.83 -1.20 -0.59
CA ARG A 64 3.25 -1.42 -0.36
C ARG A 64 4.07 -0.21 -0.80
N HIS A 65 3.79 0.35 -1.98
CA HIS A 65 4.44 1.55 -2.45
C HIS A 65 4.09 2.77 -1.57
N ASP A 66 2.84 2.93 -1.16
CA ASP A 66 2.42 4.05 -0.31
C ASP A 66 3.00 4.00 1.11
N VAL A 67 3.19 2.80 1.67
CA VAL A 67 3.63 2.58 3.06
C VAL A 67 5.16 2.43 3.16
N ILE A 68 5.81 1.78 2.18
CA ILE A 68 7.26 1.54 2.18
C ILE A 68 8.00 2.54 1.29
N GLY A 69 7.38 2.98 0.17
CA GLY A 69 7.97 3.93 -0.78
C GLY A 69 8.04 5.39 -0.28
N TRP A 70 7.87 5.63 1.02
CA TRP A 70 8.29 6.88 1.66
C TRP A 70 9.78 6.87 2.05
N GLU A 71 10.42 5.71 2.16
CA GLU A 71 11.88 5.62 2.43
C GLU A 71 12.72 5.44 1.16
N GLU A 72 12.15 5.00 0.03
CA GLU A 72 12.86 4.90 -1.26
C GLU A 72 12.43 6.02 -2.24
N ASN A 73 12.43 7.28 -1.77
CA ASN A 73 12.91 8.38 -2.61
C ASN A 73 14.37 8.66 -2.25
N ASP A 74 15.19 7.62 -2.28
CA ASP A 74 16.60 7.81 -2.55
C ASP A 74 16.69 8.41 -3.96
N CYS A 75 16.80 9.73 -3.96
CA CYS A 75 17.92 10.41 -4.59
C CYS A 75 18.61 9.56 -5.67
N GLU A 76 18.06 9.56 -6.88
CA GLU A 76 18.85 9.51 -8.12
C GLU A 76 17.92 9.75 -9.32
N HIS A 77 17.68 11.03 -9.60
CA HIS A 77 17.71 11.51 -10.98
C HIS A 77 18.84 12.52 -11.06
N GLY A 78 19.80 12.21 -11.93
CA GLY A 78 21.10 12.86 -11.98
C GLY A 78 21.03 14.36 -12.19
N GLY A 79 22.07 15.01 -11.64
CA GLY A 79 22.63 16.24 -12.16
C GLY A 79 21.72 17.45 -12.04
N GLU A 80 21.74 18.10 -10.88
CA GLU A 80 22.05 19.53 -10.75
C GLU A 80 22.13 19.90 -9.27
N VAL A 81 23.35 20.05 -8.77
CA VAL A 81 23.62 20.67 -7.47
C VAL A 81 23.28 22.15 -7.61
N TYR A 82 22.07 22.56 -7.23
CA TYR A 82 21.80 23.96 -6.94
C TYR A 82 22.19 24.27 -5.50
N THR A 83 23.45 24.65 -5.31
CA THR A 83 23.85 25.47 -4.16
C THR A 83 23.34 26.91 -4.38
N ARG A 84 22.28 27.30 -3.67
CA ARG A 84 21.81 28.69 -3.56
C ARG A 84 20.90 28.81 -2.33
N VAL A 85 21.03 29.70 -1.36
CA VAL A 85 21.99 30.75 -1.00
C VAL A 85 21.87 30.89 0.52
N ARG A 86 22.98 31.17 1.21
CA ARG A 86 22.99 31.65 2.60
C ARG A 86 21.94 32.75 2.78
N GLY A 87 21.04 32.59 3.75
CA GLY A 87 20.24 33.69 4.26
C GLY A 87 21.19 34.80 4.72
N ASN A 88 21.13 35.94 4.03
CA ASN A 88 21.80 37.15 4.47
C ASN A 88 21.19 37.59 5.79
N HIS A 89 22.05 37.64 6.81
CA HIS A 89 21.84 38.50 7.98
C HIS A 89 21.59 39.94 7.52
N SER A 90 20.58 40.57 8.10
CA SER A 90 20.47 42.03 8.16
C SER A 90 19.77 42.37 9.48
N PHE A 91 20.58 42.70 10.48
CA PHE A 91 20.37 43.73 11.51
C PHE A 91 21.76 44.15 12.01
#